data_AF-A0A6L6LP32-F1
#
_entry.id   AF-A0A6L6LP32-F1
#
_cell.length_a   1.000
_cell.length_b   1.000
_cell.length_c   1.000
_cell.angle_alpha   90.00
_cell.angle_beta   90.00
_cell.angle_gamma   90.00
#
_symmetry.space_group_name_H-M   'P 1'
#
loop_
_entity.id
_entity.type
_entity.pdbx_description
1 polymer ?
#
loop_
_entity_poly.entity_id
_entity_poly.type
_entity_poly.pdbx_seq_one_letter_code
_entity_poly.pdbx_strand_id
1 'polypeptide(L)'
;MTAKEYVVRQLEGYTQLRNDITTLEFELKSLAPFDELQTDDLIETLTFSHPTESPVQESRISDKTAAIALSYHTIGLEQTRDTRLRIASQLEVYQMLANRLDTYLCALYPEDAAVLKKHYFDGLSWQGIADAEQHCIRTVIKRRNRGMKRLTELYDRLARLGALPGVEPSM
;
A
#
# COMPACT_ATOMS: atom_id res chain seq x y z
N MET A 1 23.39 3.98 -4.78
CA MET A 1 22.87 4.75 -3.63
C MET A 1 23.53 4.22 -2.37
N THR A 2 23.99 5.08 -1.46
CA THR A 2 24.61 4.64 -0.21
C THR A 2 23.55 4.14 0.77
N ALA A 3 23.92 3.23 1.68
CA ALA A 3 23.01 2.74 2.72
C ALA A 3 22.40 3.90 3.55
N LYS A 4 23.17 4.95 3.80
CA LYS A 4 22.71 6.13 4.56
C LYS A 4 21.65 6.93 3.80
N GLU A 5 21.84 7.17 2.51
CA GLU A 5 20.84 7.84 1.65
C GLU A 5 19.56 7.02 1.57
N TYR A 6 19.68 5.69 1.46
CA TYR A 6 18.53 4.80 1.47
C TYR A 6 17.74 4.92 2.77
N VAL A 7 18.41 4.91 3.93
CA VAL A 7 17.76 5.07 5.24
C VAL A 7 16.99 6.38 5.33
N VAL A 8 17.58 7.50 4.90
CA VAL A 8 16.90 8.79 4.92
C VAL A 8 15.65 8.75 4.05
N ARG A 9 15.74 8.21 2.84
CA ARG A 9 14.59 8.05 1.94
C ARG A 9 13.49 7.18 2.53
N GLN A 10 13.85 6.09 3.22
CA GLN A 10 12.87 5.23 3.89
C GLN A 10 12.16 5.95 5.04
N LEU A 11 12.89 6.76 5.84
CA LEU A 11 12.30 7.53 6.93
C LEU A 11 11.38 8.65 6.41
N GLU A 12 11.82 9.40 5.40
CA GLU A 12 11.03 10.49 4.79
C GLU A 12 9.78 9.96 4.06
N GLY A 13 9.90 8.82 3.39
CA GLY A 13 8.79 8.20 2.66
C GLY A 13 7.84 7.38 3.53
N TYR A 14 8.12 7.17 4.82
CA TYR A 14 7.35 6.25 5.66
C TYR A 14 5.89 6.68 5.84
N THR A 15 5.63 7.96 6.08
CA THR A 15 4.27 8.47 6.26
C THR A 15 3.45 8.31 4.99
N GLN A 16 4.05 8.58 3.83
CA GLN A 16 3.41 8.35 2.53
C GLN A 16 3.14 6.85 2.32
N LEU A 17 4.14 5.99 2.60
CA LEU A 17 4.01 4.54 2.49
C LEU A 17 2.85 4.00 3.36
N ARG A 18 2.69 4.50 4.59
CA ARG A 18 1.58 4.11 5.49
C ARG A 18 0.21 4.58 4.98
N ASN A 19 0.14 5.77 4.40
CA ASN A 19 -1.08 6.28 3.77
C ASN A 19 -1.43 5.45 2.52
N ASP A 20 -0.44 5.11 1.71
CA ASP A 20 -0.60 4.26 0.53
C ASP A 20 -1.09 2.86 0.91
N ILE A 21 -0.56 2.26 1.99
CA ILE A 21 -1.07 0.99 2.51
C ILE A 21 -2.56 1.12 2.89
N THR A 22 -2.92 2.15 3.67
CA THR A 22 -4.30 2.36 4.11
C THR A 22 -5.26 2.56 2.93
N THR A 23 -4.85 3.34 1.93
CA THR A 23 -5.66 3.59 0.73
C THR A 23 -5.79 2.33 -0.13
N LEU A 24 -4.71 1.58 -0.36
CA LEU A 24 -4.76 0.32 -1.11
C LEU A 24 -5.58 -0.76 -0.39
N GLU A 25 -5.53 -0.82 0.95
CA GLU A 25 -6.39 -1.71 1.75
C GLU A 25 -7.86 -1.35 1.58
N PHE A 26 -8.19 -0.06 1.58
CA PHE A 26 -9.53 0.42 1.31
C PHE A 26 -9.99 0.06 -0.11
N GLU A 27 -9.15 0.30 -1.12
CA GLU A 27 -9.50 -0.01 -2.51
C GLU A 27 -9.63 -1.52 -2.77
N LEU A 28 -8.79 -2.34 -2.14
CA LEU A 28 -8.91 -3.79 -2.24
C LEU A 28 -10.23 -4.29 -1.63
N LYS A 29 -10.70 -3.64 -0.56
CA LYS A 29 -11.99 -3.92 0.06
C LYS A 29 -13.16 -3.38 -0.77
N SER A 30 -13.02 -2.22 -1.41
CA SER A 30 -14.05 -1.63 -2.29
C SER A 30 -14.27 -2.47 -3.54
N LEU A 31 -13.19 -3.06 -4.08
CA LEU A 31 -13.20 -4.00 -5.20
C LEU A 31 -13.61 -5.43 -4.80
N ALA A 32 -14.14 -5.65 -3.59
CA ALA A 32 -14.80 -6.92 -3.26
C ALA A 32 -15.80 -7.27 -4.38
N PRO A 33 -15.94 -8.55 -4.75
CA PRO A 33 -16.72 -8.90 -5.93
C PRO A 33 -18.11 -8.29 -5.73
N PHE A 34 -18.53 -7.46 -6.69
CA PHE A 34 -19.95 -7.20 -6.86
C PHE A 34 -20.62 -8.57 -6.89
N ASP A 35 -21.66 -8.76 -6.09
CA ASP A 35 -22.29 -10.06 -5.86
C ASP A 35 -22.50 -10.79 -7.21
N GLU A 36 -21.58 -11.72 -7.50
CA GLU A 36 -21.42 -12.34 -8.82
C GLU A 36 -22.72 -13.05 -9.20
N LEU A 37 -23.38 -13.60 -8.18
CA LEU A 37 -24.68 -14.26 -8.24
C LEU A 37 -25.80 -13.30 -8.63
N GLN A 38 -25.83 -12.08 -8.08
CA GLN A 38 -26.88 -11.12 -8.43
C GLN A 38 -26.82 -10.64 -9.87
N THR A 39 -25.61 -10.51 -10.44
CA THR A 39 -25.44 -9.95 -11.78
C THR A 39 -25.73 -10.99 -12.86
N ASP A 40 -25.30 -12.23 -12.65
CA ASP A 40 -25.62 -13.34 -13.53
C ASP A 40 -27.13 -13.62 -13.53
N ASP A 41 -27.79 -13.61 -12.37
CA ASP A 41 -29.26 -13.74 -12.26
C ASP A 41 -30.00 -12.61 -13.01
N LEU A 42 -29.50 -11.37 -12.94
CA LEU A 42 -30.06 -10.23 -13.67
C LEU A 42 -29.90 -10.35 -15.19
N ILE A 43 -28.74 -10.81 -15.66
CA ILE A 43 -28.51 -11.01 -17.10
C ILE A 43 -29.33 -12.20 -17.62
N GLU A 44 -29.45 -13.27 -16.83
CA GLU A 44 -30.27 -14.43 -17.16
C GLU A 44 -31.76 -14.05 -17.24
N THR A 45 -32.28 -13.34 -16.24
CA THR A 45 -33.68 -12.85 -16.26
C THR A 45 -33.96 -11.92 -17.44
N LEU A 46 -33.00 -11.07 -17.87
CA LEU A 46 -33.13 -10.25 -19.07
C LEU A 46 -33.09 -11.06 -20.37
N THR A 47 -32.43 -12.22 -20.37
CA THR A 47 -32.34 -13.12 -21.53
C THR A 47 -33.63 -13.92 -21.72
N PHE A 48 -34.32 -14.26 -20.62
CA PHE A 48 -35.52 -15.12 -20.65
C PHE A 48 -36.85 -14.41 -20.40
N SER A 49 -36.87 -13.09 -20.15
CA SER A 49 -38.10 -12.33 -19.97
C SER A 49 -38.84 -12.14 -21.31
N HIS A 50 -39.92 -12.92 -21.49
CA HIS A 50 -40.82 -12.80 -22.63
C HIS A 50 -42.04 -11.95 -22.21
N PRO A 51 -42.53 -11.00 -23.02
CA PRO A 51 -43.75 -10.27 -22.71
C PRO A 51 -44.94 -11.22 -22.83
N THR A 52 -45.46 -11.68 -21.70
CA THR A 52 -46.78 -12.28 -21.61
C THR A 52 -47.81 -11.15 -21.66
N GLU A 53 -48.68 -11.15 -22.67
CA GLU A 53 -49.92 -10.34 -22.80
C GLU A 53 -49.89 -9.06 -23.67
N SER A 54 -49.87 -9.21 -25.01
CA SER A 54 -50.75 -8.50 -25.97
C SER A 54 -50.21 -8.55 -27.41
N PRO A 55 -51.08 -8.52 -28.45
CA PRO A 55 -50.66 -8.50 -29.85
C PRO A 55 -50.26 -7.08 -30.25
N VAL A 56 -49.10 -6.61 -29.80
CA VAL A 56 -48.49 -5.35 -30.25
C VAL A 56 -47.08 -5.69 -30.71
N GLN A 57 -46.78 -5.33 -31.96
CA GLN A 57 -45.50 -5.51 -32.66
C GLN A 57 -44.35 -6.08 -31.81
N GLU A 58 -44.09 -7.38 -31.98
CA GLU A 58 -42.99 -8.11 -31.36
C GLU A 58 -41.63 -7.49 -31.73
N SER A 59 -41.19 -6.49 -30.96
CA SER A 59 -39.79 -6.11 -30.93
C SER A 59 -39.06 -7.09 -30.03
N ARG A 60 -38.65 -8.23 -30.61
CA ARG A 60 -37.81 -9.23 -29.93
C ARG A 60 -36.59 -8.52 -29.35
N ILE A 61 -36.37 -8.63 -28.04
CA ILE A 61 -35.06 -8.34 -27.44
C ILE A 61 -34.09 -9.31 -28.12
N SER A 62 -33.15 -8.77 -28.89
CA SER A 62 -32.22 -9.58 -29.68
C SER A 62 -31.26 -10.30 -28.73
N ASP A 63 -31.12 -11.63 -28.86
CA ASP A 63 -30.13 -12.46 -28.14
C ASP A 63 -28.71 -11.88 -28.17
N LYS A 64 -28.39 -11.11 -29.22
CA LYS A 64 -27.12 -10.37 -29.34
C LYS A 64 -26.89 -9.40 -28.17
N THR A 65 -27.92 -8.76 -27.64
CA THR A 65 -27.81 -7.83 -26.50
C THR A 65 -27.43 -8.59 -25.23
N ALA A 66 -28.03 -9.76 -24.99
CA ALA A 66 -27.68 -10.63 -23.87
C ALA A 66 -26.25 -11.18 -24.00
N ALA A 67 -25.87 -11.65 -25.21
CA ALA A 67 -24.52 -12.12 -25.47
C ALA A 67 -23.46 -11.01 -25.29
N ILE A 68 -23.77 -9.78 -25.72
CA ILE A 68 -22.91 -8.60 -25.47
C ILE A 68 -22.82 -8.32 -23.97
N ALA A 69 -23.94 -8.32 -23.24
CA ALA A 69 -23.95 -8.09 -21.78
C ALA A 69 -23.09 -9.12 -21.02
N LEU A 70 -23.21 -10.41 -21.34
CA LEU A 70 -22.38 -11.48 -20.77
C LEU A 70 -20.89 -11.29 -21.10
N SER A 71 -20.56 -10.90 -22.34
CA SER A 71 -19.19 -10.61 -22.74
C SER A 71 -18.61 -9.42 -21.98
N TYR A 72 -19.37 -8.34 -21.80
CA TYR A 72 -18.93 -7.19 -21.00
C TYR A 72 -18.78 -7.54 -19.52
N HIS A 73 -19.69 -8.36 -18.97
CA HIS A 73 -19.64 -8.84 -17.60
C HIS A 73 -18.36 -9.66 -17.34
N THR A 74 -18.11 -10.67 -18.17
CA THR A 74 -16.90 -11.52 -18.08
C THR A 74 -15.61 -10.73 -18.20
N ILE A 75 -15.51 -9.82 -19.19
CA ILE A 75 -14.35 -8.93 -19.34
C ILE A 75 -14.18 -8.03 -18.10
N GLY A 76 -15.28 -7.49 -17.56
CA GLY A 76 -15.25 -6.66 -16.36
C GLY A 76 -14.79 -7.43 -15.11
N LEU A 77 -15.21 -8.69 -14.97
CA LEU A 77 -14.77 -9.58 -13.87
C LEU A 77 -13.29 -9.90 -13.98
N GLU A 78 -12.80 -10.25 -15.17
CA GLU A 78 -11.38 -10.50 -15.42
C GLU A 78 -10.53 -9.25 -15.09
N GLN A 79 -10.93 -8.08 -15.59
CA GLN A 79 -10.25 -6.81 -15.31
C GLN A 79 -10.25 -6.47 -13.81
N THR A 80 -11.36 -6.70 -13.13
CA THR A 80 -11.47 -6.48 -11.68
C THR A 80 -10.55 -7.43 -10.92
N ARG A 81 -10.53 -8.71 -11.30
CA ARG A 81 -9.64 -9.72 -10.71
C ARG A 81 -8.17 -9.35 -10.90
N ASP A 82 -7.76 -8.99 -12.12
CA ASP A 82 -6.40 -8.58 -12.43
C ASP A 82 -5.98 -7.33 -11.64
N THR A 83 -6.87 -6.35 -11.55
CA THR A 83 -6.65 -5.13 -10.76
C THR A 83 -6.46 -5.46 -9.28
N ARG A 84 -7.27 -6.36 -8.72
CA ARG A 84 -7.12 -6.80 -7.33
C ARG A 84 -5.82 -7.54 -7.08
N LEU A 85 -5.40 -8.42 -7.99
CA LEU A 85 -4.12 -9.12 -7.87
C LEU A 85 -2.95 -8.12 -7.89
N ARG A 86 -3.01 -7.12 -8.76
CA ARG A 86 -2.00 -6.04 -8.80
C ARG A 86 -1.97 -5.26 -7.48
N ILE A 87 -3.13 -4.81 -6.99
CA ILE A 87 -3.23 -4.08 -5.71
C ILE A 87 -2.68 -4.95 -4.56
N ALA A 88 -3.07 -6.21 -4.48
CA ALA A 88 -2.61 -7.15 -3.45
C ALA A 88 -1.09 -7.32 -3.47
N SER A 89 -0.50 -7.51 -4.67
CA SER A 89 0.96 -7.67 -4.81
C SER A 89 1.72 -6.41 -4.40
N GLN A 90 1.20 -5.22 -4.74
CA GLN A 90 1.82 -3.95 -4.37
C GLN A 90 1.72 -3.71 -2.86
N LEU A 91 0.58 -4.04 -2.28
CA LEU A 91 0.31 -3.94 -0.85
C LEU A 91 1.22 -4.86 -0.03
N GLU A 92 1.49 -6.08 -0.50
CA GLU A 92 2.46 -7.00 0.14
C GLU A 92 3.86 -6.38 0.19
N VAL A 93 4.33 -5.79 -0.93
CA VAL A 93 5.64 -5.11 -0.98
C VAL A 93 5.67 -3.93 -0.02
N TYR A 94 4.62 -3.10 0.00
CA TYR A 94 4.56 -1.92 0.85
C TYR A 94 4.51 -2.29 2.34
N GLN A 95 3.69 -3.27 2.70
CA GLN A 95 3.64 -3.80 4.06
C GLN A 95 5.00 -4.40 4.48
N MET A 96 5.67 -5.15 3.60
CA MET A 96 7.00 -5.67 3.89
C MET A 96 8.02 -4.54 4.14
N LEU A 97 8.00 -3.47 3.33
CA LEU A 97 8.89 -2.31 3.53
C LEU A 97 8.60 -1.58 4.84
N ALA A 98 7.32 -1.32 5.15
CA ALA A 98 6.90 -0.66 6.38
C ALA A 98 7.29 -1.51 7.61
N ASN A 99 6.95 -2.80 7.60
CA ASN A 99 7.27 -3.74 8.67
C ASN A 99 8.77 -3.87 8.90
N ARG A 100 9.58 -3.83 7.83
CA ARG A 100 11.04 -3.85 7.95
C ARG A 100 11.55 -2.62 8.69
N LEU A 101 11.12 -1.42 8.29
CA LEU A 101 11.54 -0.19 8.94
C LEU A 101 11.10 -0.16 10.41
N ASP A 102 9.86 -0.58 10.70
CA ASP A 102 9.35 -0.68 12.06
C ASP A 102 10.16 -1.65 12.92
N THR A 103 10.47 -2.83 12.38
CA THR A 103 11.31 -3.83 13.04
C THR A 103 12.69 -3.24 13.36
N TYR A 104 13.29 -2.52 12.41
CA TYR A 104 14.60 -1.91 12.63
C TYR A 104 14.54 -0.77 13.65
N LEU A 105 13.51 0.07 13.62
CA LEU A 105 13.28 1.10 14.63
C LEU A 105 13.06 0.51 16.03
N CYS A 106 12.39 -0.64 16.14
CA CYS A 106 12.25 -1.38 17.41
C CYS A 106 13.57 -1.99 17.92
N ALA A 107 14.53 -2.24 17.02
CA ALA A 107 15.86 -2.74 17.40
C ALA A 107 16.82 -1.62 17.85
N LEU A 108 16.46 -0.35 17.68
CA LEU A 108 17.22 0.79 18.20
C LEU A 108 16.94 0.99 19.70
N TYR A 109 17.79 1.76 20.38
CA TYR A 109 17.47 2.24 21.71
C TYR A 109 16.18 3.07 21.68
N PRO A 110 15.24 2.89 22.64
CA PRO A 110 13.94 3.56 22.60
C PRO A 110 14.03 5.08 22.45
N GLU A 111 14.98 5.71 23.14
CA GLU A 111 15.22 7.15 23.05
C GLU A 111 15.71 7.62 21.67
N ASP A 112 16.56 6.82 21.04
CA ASP A 112 17.11 7.13 19.71
C ASP A 112 16.02 6.95 18.65
N ALA A 113 15.22 5.88 18.76
CA ALA A 113 14.08 5.63 17.89
C ALA A 113 13.00 6.71 18.05
N ALA A 114 12.71 7.15 19.28
CA ALA A 114 11.72 8.19 19.56
C ALA A 114 12.07 9.51 18.88
N VAL A 115 13.33 9.94 18.95
CA VAL A 115 13.80 11.16 18.27
C VAL A 115 13.62 11.07 16.75
N LEU A 116 13.89 9.91 16.14
CA LEU A 116 13.68 9.70 14.70
C LEU A 116 12.19 9.73 14.33
N LYS A 117 11.33 9.03 15.08
CA LYS A 117 9.88 9.00 14.84
C LYS A 117 9.28 10.40 14.96
N LYS A 118 9.62 11.15 16.00
CA LYS A 118 9.11 12.52 16.21
C LYS A 118 9.47 13.47 15.07
N HIS A 119 10.68 13.36 14.53
CA HIS A 119 11.08 14.23 13.44
C HIS A 119 10.46 13.81 12.11
N TYR A 120 10.61 12.53 11.74
CA TYR A 120 10.24 12.08 10.40
C TYR A 120 8.74 11.75 10.26
N PHE A 121 8.09 11.30 11.33
CA PHE A 121 6.68 10.88 11.27
C PHE A 121 5.76 11.98 11.78
N ASP A 122 6.12 12.62 12.91
CA ASP A 122 5.33 13.70 13.50
C ASP A 122 5.68 15.09 12.95
N GLY A 123 6.72 15.20 12.12
CA GLY A 123 7.13 16.45 11.48
C GLY A 123 7.74 17.50 12.42
N LEU A 124 8.13 17.11 13.63
CA LEU A 124 8.70 18.04 14.61
C LEU A 124 10.13 18.43 14.24
N SER A 125 10.47 19.71 14.39
CA SER A 125 11.85 20.15 14.26
C SER A 125 12.71 19.60 15.40
N TRP A 126 14.02 19.46 15.18
CA TRP A 126 14.95 19.02 16.23
C TRP A 126 14.89 19.90 17.49
N GLN A 127 14.68 21.21 17.30
CA GLN A 127 14.49 22.15 18.41
C GLN A 127 13.16 21.92 19.12
N GLY A 128 12.07 21.70 18.37
CA GLY A 128 10.76 21.38 18.95
C GLY A 128 10.77 20.09 19.78
N ILE A 129 11.54 19.08 19.36
CA ILE A 129 11.74 17.84 20.14
C ILE A 129 12.53 18.14 21.43
N ALA A 130 13.59 18.94 21.33
CA ALA A 130 14.40 19.32 22.48
C ALA A 130 13.56 20.08 23.53
N ASP A 131 12.76 21.05 23.08
CA ASP A 131 11.89 21.84 23.94
C ASP A 131 10.78 20.99 24.58
N ALA A 132 10.16 20.10 23.80
CA ALA A 132 9.09 19.20 24.30
C ALA A 132 9.59 18.17 25.33
N GLU A 133 10.82 17.66 25.17
CA GLU A 133 11.41 16.68 26.10
C GLU A 133 12.27 17.33 27.21
N GLN A 134 12.33 18.66 27.27
CA GLN A 134 13.20 19.40 28.21
C GLN A 134 14.67 18.94 28.14
N HIS A 135 15.15 18.70 26.93
CA HIS A 135 16.53 18.31 26.66
C HIS A 135 17.26 19.42 25.92
N CYS A 136 18.58 19.46 26.06
CA CYS A 136 19.37 20.32 25.19
C CYS A 136 19.41 19.76 23.76
N ILE A 137 19.44 20.65 22.77
CA ILE A 137 19.51 20.27 21.34
C ILE A 137 20.67 19.31 21.05
N ARG A 138 21.79 19.46 21.77
CA ARG A 138 22.96 18.57 21.64
C ARG A 138 22.62 17.12 21.96
N THR A 139 21.76 16.86 22.95
CA THR A 139 21.33 15.51 23.32
C THR A 139 20.45 14.91 22.24
N VAL A 140 19.50 15.68 21.70
CA VAL A 140 18.64 15.25 20.58
C VAL A 140 19.47 14.90 19.35
N ILE A 141 20.42 15.75 18.96
CA ILE A 141 21.32 15.48 17.83
C ILE A 141 22.20 14.24 18.07
N LYS A 142 22.67 14.02 19.30
CA LYS A 142 23.43 12.81 19.66
C LYS A 142 22.58 11.55 19.51
N ARG A 143 21.33 11.58 20.00
CA ARG A 143 20.35 10.50 19.86
C ARG A 143 20.06 10.20 18.39
N ARG A 144 19.76 11.23 17.59
CA ARG A 144 19.59 11.14 16.13
C ARG A 144 20.78 10.46 15.47
N ASN A 145 22.00 10.93 15.73
CA ASN A 145 23.20 10.40 15.07
C ASN A 145 23.45 8.93 15.42
N ARG A 146 23.22 8.52 16.68
CA ARG A 146 23.30 7.10 17.08
C ARG A 146 22.24 6.27 16.39
N GLY A 147 20.99 6.73 16.39
CA GLY A 147 19.88 6.06 15.71
C GLY A 147 20.18 5.88 14.21
N MET A 148 20.57 6.96 13.51
CA MET A 148 20.91 6.90 12.10
C MET A 148 22.08 5.97 11.81
N LYS A 149 23.14 5.99 12.64
CA LYS A 149 24.27 5.08 12.48
C LYS A 149 23.81 3.63 12.60
N ARG A 150 23.06 3.30 13.65
CA ARG A 150 22.58 1.94 13.89
C ARG A 150 21.63 1.45 12.80
N LEU A 151 20.73 2.31 12.36
CA LEU A 151 19.80 2.00 11.27
C LEU A 151 20.58 1.76 9.95
N THR A 152 21.59 2.59 9.67
CA THR A 152 22.48 2.39 8.52
C THR A 152 23.21 1.06 8.60
N GLU A 153 23.74 0.66 9.76
CA GLU A 153 24.38 -0.65 9.96
C GLU A 153 23.44 -1.83 9.65
N LEU A 154 22.15 -1.73 10.04
CA LEU A 154 21.16 -2.77 9.77
C LEU A 154 20.85 -2.90 8.28
N TYR A 155 20.63 -1.78 7.58
CA TYR A 155 20.40 -1.79 6.14
C TYR A 155 21.67 -2.15 5.35
N ASP A 156 22.85 -1.74 5.82
CA ASP A 156 24.12 -2.10 5.20
C ASP A 156 24.37 -3.61 5.29
N ARG A 157 24.09 -4.21 6.45
CA ARG A 157 24.14 -5.67 6.61
C ARG A 157 23.19 -6.37 5.63
N LEU A 158 21.99 -5.83 5.43
CA LEU A 158 21.03 -6.39 4.48
C LEU A 158 21.50 -6.23 3.02
N ALA A 159 22.15 -5.11 2.69
CA ALA A 159 22.71 -4.87 1.36
C ALA A 159 23.86 -5.84 1.05
N ARG A 160 24.74 -6.11 2.02
CA ARG A 160 25.81 -7.14 1.88
C ARG A 160 25.26 -8.54 1.63
N LEU A 161 24.04 -8.84 2.08
CA LEU A 161 23.37 -10.11 1.84
C LEU A 161 22.64 -10.15 0.48
N GLY A 162 22.69 -9.08 -0.32
CA GLY A 162 22.03 -9.01 -1.64
C GLY A 162 20.51 -8.82 -1.58
N ALA A 163 19.94 -8.57 -0.40
CA ALA A 163 18.49 -8.45 -0.19
C ALA A 163 17.95 -7.01 -0.35
N LEU A 164 18.81 -6.07 -0.76
CA LEU A 164 18.43 -4.70 -1.12
C LEU A 164 18.91 -4.40 -2.55
N PRO A 165 18.03 -4.39 -3.55
CA PRO A 165 18.41 -4.02 -4.91
C PRO A 165 18.79 -2.54 -4.97
N GLY A 166 19.95 -2.22 -5.58
CA GLY A 166 20.38 -0.84 -5.86
C GLY A 166 21.05 -0.07 -4.72
N VAL A 167 21.32 -0.73 -3.58
CA VAL A 167 22.10 -0.17 -2.47
C VAL A 167 23.50 -0.77 -2.47
N GLU A 168 24.50 0.06 -2.67
CA GLU A 168 25.91 -0.36 -2.59
C GLU A 168 26.27 -0.55 -1.10
N PRO A 169 26.76 -1.73 -0.68
CA PRO A 169 27.21 -1.92 0.68
C PRO A 169 28.44 -1.05 0.94
N SER A 170 28.52 -0.52 2.16
CA SER A 170 29.67 0.20 2.66
C SER A 170 30.86 -0.78 2.70
N MET A 171 31.95 -0.45 1.99
CA MET A 171 33.21 -1.22 2.02
C MET A 171 33.69 -1.43 3.46
#